data_AF-A0A8J3VGX4-F1
#
_entry.id   AF-A0A8J3VGX4-F1
#
_cell.length_a   1.000
_cell.length_b   1.000
_cell.length_c   1.000
_cell.angle_alpha   90.00
_cell.angle_beta   90.00
_cell.angle_gamma   90.00
#
_symmetry.space_group_name_H-M   'P 1'
#
loop_
_entity.id
_entity.type
_entity.pdbx_description
1 polymer ?
#
loop_
_entity_poly.entity_id
_entity_poly.type
_entity_poly.pdbx_seq_one_letter_code
_entity_poly.pdbx_strand_id
1 'polypeptide(L)'
;MTHGTNTDPSRCVELAGALGMLASDLLVIAGHPVPAELRPPERDLRVVREFTYRVTFCDHSQMAALKAFIHTLPAAVPHVAMLAEPLGMRGLHPDASRFATILRGLLHNRGLGPRELPFVVLSVSTIMGRLVRDRQNEHRWPTLSKLAGPLGWKFQDLIVVAGEPLTDRPRWEMHCHHVGQIYVAAIPLTTEQLIAAIKEADRLSGRPDQGAWRPASEGFAAECPDLTSPDPLQPQFFR
;
A
#
# COMPACT_ATOMS: atom_id res chain seq x y z
N MET A 1 27.71 -21.01 8.99
CA MET A 1 26.51 -20.29 8.53
C MET A 1 25.69 -19.95 9.76
N THR A 2 25.88 -18.76 10.31
CA THR A 2 25.20 -18.29 11.52
C THR A 2 23.85 -17.73 11.15
N HIS A 3 22.78 -18.46 11.48
CA HIS A 3 21.42 -17.94 11.45
C HIS A 3 21.37 -16.69 12.33
N GLY A 4 21.08 -15.52 11.74
CA GLY A 4 20.91 -14.27 12.46
C GLY A 4 19.68 -14.34 13.36
N THR A 5 19.86 -14.87 14.55
CA THR A 5 18.89 -14.84 15.64
C THR A 5 18.96 -13.46 16.30
N ASN A 6 17.79 -12.86 16.50
CA ASN A 6 17.56 -11.54 17.10
C ASN A 6 17.85 -10.33 16.19
N THR A 7 17.00 -10.12 15.19
CA THR A 7 16.81 -8.77 14.63
C THR A 7 16.09 -7.95 15.68
N ASP A 8 16.83 -7.10 16.40
CA ASP A 8 16.27 -6.17 17.36
C ASP A 8 15.17 -5.31 16.69
N PRO A 9 13.90 -5.36 17.15
CA PRO A 9 12.80 -4.61 16.55
C PRO A 9 13.07 -3.11 16.44
N SER A 10 13.78 -2.49 17.41
CA SER A 10 14.17 -1.08 17.35
C SER A 10 15.04 -0.79 16.13
N ARG A 11 16.04 -1.65 15.89
CA ARG A 11 16.97 -1.51 14.76
C ARG A 11 16.28 -1.69 13.40
N CYS A 12 15.26 -2.55 13.33
CA CYS A 12 14.41 -2.67 12.13
C CYS A 12 13.59 -1.40 11.87
N VAL A 13 13.04 -0.78 12.91
CA VAL A 13 12.28 0.47 12.79
C VAL A 13 13.18 1.62 12.36
N GLU A 14 14.38 1.73 12.94
CA GLU A 14 15.38 2.74 12.56
C GLU A 14 15.81 2.59 11.09
N LEU A 15 16.14 1.37 10.67
CA LEU A 15 16.53 1.10 9.29
C LEU A 15 15.40 1.38 8.31
N ALA A 16 14.17 0.98 8.64
CA ALA A 16 13.00 1.26 7.82
C ALA A 16 12.74 2.78 7.70
N GLY A 17 12.91 3.52 8.80
CA GLY A 17 12.85 4.98 8.82
C GLY A 17 13.90 5.63 7.91
N ALA A 18 15.15 5.15 7.97
CA ALA A 18 16.23 5.63 7.09
C ALA A 18 15.97 5.35 5.61
N LEU A 19 15.25 4.26 5.30
CA LEU A 19 14.84 3.88 3.95
C LEU A 19 13.51 4.50 3.51
N GLY A 20 12.84 5.26 4.39
CA GLY A 20 11.53 5.87 4.10
C GLY A 20 10.41 4.85 3.87
N MET A 21 10.47 3.67 4.48
CA MET A 21 9.46 2.61 4.35
C MET A 21 8.96 2.09 5.70
N LEU A 22 7.94 1.23 5.67
CA LEU A 22 7.45 0.59 6.89
C LEU A 22 8.38 -0.54 7.35
N ALA A 23 8.55 -0.67 8.67
CA ALA A 23 9.28 -1.78 9.26
C ALA A 23 8.68 -3.14 8.87
N SER A 24 7.34 -3.22 8.77
CA SER A 24 6.65 -4.43 8.30
C SER A 24 6.99 -4.76 6.84
N ASP A 25 7.22 -3.77 5.98
CA ASP A 25 7.59 -4.02 4.59
C ASP A 25 9.05 -4.47 4.47
N LEU A 26 9.93 -3.83 5.23
CA LEU A 26 11.34 -4.23 5.30
C LEU A 26 11.46 -5.70 5.72
N LEU A 27 10.70 -6.12 6.74
CA LEU A 27 10.67 -7.51 7.19
C LEU A 27 10.17 -8.46 6.10
N VAL A 28 9.09 -8.10 5.39
CA VAL A 28 8.58 -8.90 4.26
C VAL A 28 9.63 -9.05 3.15
N ILE A 29 10.31 -7.97 2.77
CA ILE A 29 11.33 -7.97 1.70
C ILE A 29 12.55 -8.80 2.08
N ALA A 30 12.95 -8.73 3.36
CA ALA A 30 14.02 -9.52 3.94
C ALA A 30 13.63 -10.99 4.18
N GLY A 31 12.37 -11.36 3.99
CA GLY A 31 11.88 -12.73 4.20
C GLY A 31 11.71 -13.11 5.68
N HIS A 32 11.54 -12.12 6.55
CA HIS A 32 11.29 -12.31 7.98
C HIS A 32 9.80 -12.25 8.31
N PRO A 33 9.35 -12.95 9.37
CA PRO A 33 8.00 -12.80 9.89
C PRO A 33 7.72 -11.36 10.33
N VAL A 34 6.52 -10.86 10.05
CA VAL A 34 6.05 -9.56 10.53
C VAL A 34 5.34 -9.74 11.89
N PRO A 35 5.81 -9.09 12.98
CA PRO A 35 5.13 -9.08 14.28
C PRO A 35 3.67 -8.61 14.18
N ALA A 36 2.79 -9.14 15.03
CA ALA A 36 1.36 -8.86 14.98
C ALA A 36 1.05 -7.38 15.27
N GLU A 37 1.89 -6.72 16.06
CA GLU A 37 1.78 -5.31 16.45
C GLU A 37 2.03 -4.36 15.27
N LEU A 38 2.75 -4.84 14.24
CA LEU A 38 2.98 -4.10 12.99
C LEU A 38 1.94 -4.42 11.91
N ARG A 39 0.96 -5.26 12.22
CA ARG A 39 -0.13 -5.64 11.31
C ARG A 39 -1.41 -4.90 11.70
N PRO A 40 -2.33 -4.72 10.74
CA PRO A 40 -3.65 -4.22 11.07
C PRO A 40 -4.39 -5.17 12.02
N PRO A 41 -5.20 -4.63 12.96
CA PRO A 41 -6.11 -5.45 13.75
C PRO A 41 -7.15 -6.12 12.84
N GLU A 42 -7.87 -7.10 13.37
CA GLU A 42 -9.01 -7.70 12.67
C GLU A 42 -10.07 -6.64 12.38
N ARG A 43 -10.59 -6.64 11.14
CA ARG A 43 -11.51 -5.62 10.62
C ARG A 43 -12.55 -6.24 9.71
N ASP A 44 -13.71 -5.60 9.61
CA ASP A 44 -14.68 -5.92 8.57
C ASP A 44 -14.12 -5.55 7.19
N LEU A 45 -13.94 -6.54 6.32
CA LEU A 45 -13.41 -6.36 4.97
C LEU A 45 -14.30 -5.48 4.08
N ARG A 46 -15.62 -5.43 4.33
CA ARG A 46 -16.53 -4.51 3.63
C ARG A 46 -16.22 -3.07 3.97
N VAL A 47 -15.94 -2.79 5.25
CA VAL A 47 -15.55 -1.46 5.74
C VAL A 47 -14.18 -1.08 5.18
N VAL A 48 -13.21 -2.00 5.15
CA VAL A 48 -11.91 -1.76 4.50
C VAL A 48 -12.10 -1.37 3.04
N ARG A 49 -12.91 -2.11 2.29
CA ARG A 49 -13.19 -1.82 0.88
C ARG A 49 -13.89 -0.47 0.68
N GLU A 50 -14.84 -0.12 1.54
CA GLU A 50 -15.51 1.18 1.46
C GLU A 50 -14.53 2.31 1.75
N PHE A 51 -13.70 2.17 2.78
CA PHE A 51 -12.66 3.13 3.11
C PHE A 51 -11.70 3.33 1.94
N THR A 52 -11.15 2.25 1.38
CA THR A 52 -10.21 2.36 0.25
C THR A 52 -10.86 3.07 -0.93
N TYR A 53 -12.13 2.79 -1.20
CA TYR A 53 -12.90 3.48 -2.24
C TYR A 53 -13.08 4.98 -1.96
N ARG A 54 -13.54 5.38 -0.77
CA ARG A 54 -13.79 6.81 -0.46
C ARG A 54 -12.52 7.66 -0.54
N VAL A 55 -11.38 7.13 -0.09
CA VAL A 55 -10.09 7.83 -0.17
C VAL A 55 -9.73 8.21 -1.61
N THR A 56 -10.11 7.41 -2.62
CA THR A 56 -9.79 7.73 -4.03
C THR A 56 -10.46 8.98 -4.58
N PHE A 57 -11.44 9.55 -3.86
CA PHE A 57 -12.10 10.81 -4.23
C PHE A 57 -11.47 12.05 -3.60
N CYS A 58 -10.54 11.87 -2.65
CA CYS A 58 -9.87 12.99 -2.01
C CYS A 58 -8.75 13.52 -2.92
N ASP A 59 -8.71 14.83 -3.14
CA ASP A 59 -7.52 15.49 -3.68
C ASP A 59 -6.35 15.48 -2.67
N HIS A 60 -5.18 16.00 -3.05
CA HIS A 60 -3.99 15.96 -2.19
C HIS A 60 -4.15 16.73 -0.87
N SER A 61 -4.83 17.89 -0.89
CA SER A 61 -5.06 18.69 0.30
C SER A 61 -6.04 17.99 1.25
N GLN A 62 -7.09 17.38 0.69
CA GLN A 62 -8.08 16.59 1.41
C GLN A 62 -7.46 15.31 1.98
N MET A 63 -6.57 14.64 1.23
CA MET A 63 -5.79 13.49 1.73
C MET A 63 -4.91 13.90 2.91
N ALA A 64 -4.22 15.04 2.83
CA ALA A 64 -3.42 15.54 3.95
C ALA A 64 -4.28 15.81 5.20
N ALA A 65 -5.45 16.43 5.03
CA ALA A 65 -6.41 16.66 6.11
C ALA A 65 -6.94 15.33 6.70
N LEU A 66 -7.29 14.36 5.85
CA LEU A 66 -7.74 13.04 6.26
C LEU A 66 -6.66 12.29 7.03
N LYS A 67 -5.40 12.36 6.58
CA LYS A 67 -4.25 11.78 7.29
C LYS A 67 -4.10 12.39 8.68
N ALA A 68 -4.19 13.71 8.78
CA ALA A 68 -4.15 14.41 10.06
C ALA A 68 -5.30 13.96 10.98
N PHE A 69 -6.53 13.85 10.45
CA PHE A 69 -7.67 13.32 11.21
C PHE A 69 -7.41 11.91 11.73
N ILE A 70 -6.94 10.99 10.88
CA ILE A 70 -6.61 9.62 11.25
C ILE A 70 -5.61 9.59 12.43
N HIS A 71 -4.62 10.47 12.42
CA HIS A 71 -3.64 10.58 13.51
C HIS A 71 -4.22 11.12 14.83
N THR A 72 -5.41 11.72 14.82
CA THR A 72 -6.11 12.13 16.05
C THR A 72 -6.96 11.01 16.66
N LEU A 73 -7.25 9.95 15.90
CA LEU A 73 -7.97 8.79 16.41
C LEU A 73 -7.06 8.03 17.39
N PRO A 74 -7.59 7.56 18.53
CA PRO A 74 -6.79 6.83 19.50
C PRO A 74 -6.24 5.55 18.85
N ALA A 75 -4.95 5.27 19.01
CA ALA A 75 -4.42 3.99 18.53
C ALA A 75 -5.18 2.84 19.19
N ALA A 76 -5.54 1.81 18.42
CA ALA A 76 -6.06 0.58 19.00
C ALA A 76 -5.03 0.07 20.02
N VAL A 77 -5.51 -0.30 21.22
CA VAL A 77 -4.65 -0.92 22.24
C VAL A 77 -3.94 -2.11 21.60
N PRO A 78 -2.60 -2.22 21.72
CA PRO A 78 -1.87 -3.31 21.10
C PRO A 78 -2.50 -4.64 21.51
N HIS A 79 -3.00 -5.38 20.52
CA HIS A 79 -3.47 -6.74 20.73
C HIS A 79 -2.33 -7.51 21.38
N VAL A 80 -2.61 -8.22 22.49
CA VAL A 80 -1.63 -9.03 23.22
C VAL A 80 -0.72 -9.76 22.23
N ALA A 81 0.58 -9.51 22.38
CA ALA A 81 1.67 -10.01 21.55
C ALA A 81 1.71 -11.54 21.53
N MET A 82 0.81 -12.16 20.78
CA MET A 82 1.13 -13.42 20.17
C MET A 82 1.96 -13.06 18.94
N LEU A 83 3.19 -13.55 18.91
CA LEU A 83 3.83 -13.84 17.63
C LEU A 83 2.84 -14.72 16.88
N ALA A 84 1.97 -14.10 16.09
CA ALA A 84 1.13 -14.84 15.18
C ALA A 84 2.11 -15.75 14.44
N GLU A 85 1.80 -17.06 14.38
CA GLU A 85 2.51 -17.95 13.47
C GLU A 85 2.70 -17.20 12.15
N PRO A 86 3.79 -17.40 11.41
CA PRO A 86 4.01 -16.75 10.12
C PRO A 86 2.83 -17.04 9.19
N LEU A 87 1.77 -16.23 9.28
CA LEU A 87 0.52 -16.47 8.62
C LEU A 87 0.70 -15.94 7.22
N GLY A 88 0.96 -16.91 6.34
CA GLY A 88 1.17 -16.72 4.90
C GLY A 88 1.65 -17.98 4.17
N MET A 89 2.23 -18.99 4.85
CA MET A 89 2.72 -20.21 4.19
C MET A 89 1.64 -21.30 3.98
N ARG A 90 0.50 -21.26 4.70
CA ARG A 90 -0.65 -22.11 4.34
C ARG A 90 -1.44 -21.41 3.24
N GLY A 91 -1.21 -21.84 2.00
CA GLY A 91 -1.84 -21.27 0.80
C GLY A 91 -0.87 -20.60 -0.17
N LEU A 92 0.42 -20.52 0.18
CA LEU A 92 1.44 -20.33 -0.86
C LEU A 92 1.44 -21.59 -1.72
N HIS A 93 1.18 -21.40 -3.01
CA HIS A 93 1.47 -22.44 -3.97
C HIS A 93 2.97 -22.77 -3.82
N PRO A 94 3.40 -24.04 -3.84
CA PRO A 94 4.81 -24.41 -3.73
C PRO A 94 5.70 -23.72 -4.80
N ASP A 95 5.09 -23.18 -5.86
CA ASP A 95 5.75 -22.47 -6.96
C ASP A 95 5.57 -20.94 -6.91
N ALA A 96 5.10 -20.37 -5.79
CA ALA A 96 4.97 -18.92 -5.67
C ALA A 96 6.37 -18.28 -5.67
N SER A 97 6.62 -17.37 -6.62
CA SER A 97 7.92 -16.68 -6.65
C SER A 97 8.14 -15.81 -5.42
N ARG A 98 9.41 -15.50 -5.17
CA ARG A 98 9.84 -14.56 -4.12
C ARG A 98 9.03 -13.26 -4.19
N PHE A 99 8.84 -12.72 -5.39
CA PHE A 99 8.08 -11.49 -5.56
C PHE A 99 6.58 -11.65 -5.25
N ALA A 100 5.95 -12.75 -5.67
CA ALA A 100 4.55 -13.01 -5.33
C ALA A 100 4.33 -13.08 -3.80
N THR A 101 5.30 -13.66 -3.09
CA THR A 101 5.34 -13.70 -1.62
C THR A 101 5.48 -12.30 -1.02
N ILE A 102 6.42 -11.50 -1.54
CA ILE A 102 6.62 -10.12 -1.10
C ILE A 102 5.34 -9.29 -1.34
N LEU A 103 4.78 -9.31 -2.56
CA LEU A 103 3.59 -8.54 -2.90
C LEU A 103 2.39 -8.91 -2.01
N ARG A 104 2.21 -10.19 -1.71
CA ARG A 104 1.19 -10.65 -0.76
C ARG A 104 1.42 -10.08 0.64
N GLY A 105 2.66 -10.12 1.12
CA GLY A 105 3.04 -9.54 2.42
C GLY A 105 2.78 -8.03 2.47
N LEU A 106 3.18 -7.30 1.43
CA LEU A 106 2.94 -5.85 1.34
C LEU A 106 1.44 -5.51 1.38
N LEU A 107 0.60 -6.24 0.63
CA LEU A 107 -0.86 -6.04 0.67
C LEU A 107 -1.43 -6.35 2.06
N HIS A 108 -1.00 -7.46 2.66
CA HIS A 108 -1.46 -7.87 3.98
C HIS A 108 -1.07 -6.86 5.08
N ASN A 109 0.13 -6.27 4.99
CA ASN A 109 0.57 -5.20 5.90
C ASN A 109 -0.34 -3.96 5.88
N ARG A 110 -1.11 -3.73 4.80
CA ARG A 110 -2.14 -2.67 4.73
C ARG A 110 -3.54 -3.17 5.10
N GLY A 111 -3.71 -4.47 5.35
CA GLY A 111 -5.02 -5.10 5.54
C GLY A 111 -5.80 -5.21 4.24
N LEU A 112 -5.11 -5.19 3.09
CA LEU A 112 -5.73 -5.25 1.78
C LEU A 112 -5.70 -6.69 1.27
N GLY A 113 -6.89 -7.19 0.90
CA GLY A 113 -7.02 -8.35 0.05
C GLY A 113 -7.24 -7.96 -1.41
N PRO A 114 -7.26 -8.95 -2.32
CA PRO A 114 -7.53 -8.73 -3.75
C PRO A 114 -8.88 -8.07 -4.06
N ARG A 115 -9.85 -8.13 -3.14
CA ARG A 115 -11.20 -7.57 -3.31
C ARG A 115 -11.36 -6.20 -2.63
N GLU A 116 -10.47 -5.88 -1.71
CA GLU A 116 -10.43 -4.66 -0.91
C GLU A 116 -9.48 -3.62 -1.51
N LEU A 117 -8.64 -4.02 -2.47
CA LEU A 117 -7.81 -3.10 -3.25
C LEU A 117 -8.68 -2.02 -3.91
N PRO A 118 -8.25 -0.74 -3.86
CA PRO A 118 -8.94 0.33 -4.56
C PRO A 118 -8.91 0.09 -6.08
N PHE A 119 -9.68 0.88 -6.84
CA PHE A 119 -9.87 0.71 -8.29
C PHE A 119 -8.57 0.81 -9.10
N VAL A 120 -7.83 -0.27 -9.20
CA VAL A 120 -6.53 -0.32 -9.88
C VAL A 120 -6.63 -0.64 -11.37
N VAL A 121 -7.83 -0.63 -11.99
CA VAL A 121 -8.05 -1.07 -13.40
C VAL A 121 -7.42 -2.45 -13.67
N LEU A 122 -7.43 -3.31 -12.65
CA LEU A 122 -7.03 -4.71 -12.72
C LEU A 122 -8.24 -5.54 -12.27
N SER A 123 -8.50 -6.62 -12.98
CA SER A 123 -9.47 -7.60 -12.49
C SER A 123 -8.91 -8.32 -11.26
N VAL A 124 -9.80 -8.80 -10.38
CA VAL A 124 -9.42 -9.67 -9.26
C VAL A 124 -8.64 -10.89 -9.75
N SER A 125 -9.00 -11.46 -10.90
CA SER A 125 -8.27 -12.58 -11.52
C SER A 125 -6.84 -12.20 -11.91
N THR A 126 -6.60 -10.96 -12.35
CA THR A 126 -5.25 -10.47 -12.67
C THR A 126 -4.41 -10.34 -11.40
N ILE A 127 -4.97 -9.76 -10.34
CA ILE A 127 -4.31 -9.64 -9.03
C ILE A 127 -3.99 -11.03 -8.47
N MET A 128 -4.98 -11.93 -8.44
CA MET A 128 -4.81 -13.31 -7.99
C MET A 128 -3.79 -14.07 -8.83
N GLY A 129 -3.78 -13.86 -10.15
CA GLY A 129 -2.79 -14.43 -11.05
C GLY A 129 -1.37 -14.05 -10.63
N ARG A 130 -1.14 -12.81 -10.17
CA ARG A 130 0.17 -12.35 -9.68
C ARG A 130 0.51 -12.87 -8.28
N LEU A 131 -0.48 -13.06 -7.42
CA LEU A 131 -0.26 -13.56 -6.06
C LEU A 131 -0.08 -15.09 -5.99
N VAL A 132 -0.38 -15.80 -7.08
CA VAL A 132 -0.38 -17.28 -7.12
C VAL A 132 0.57 -17.85 -8.17
N ARG A 133 0.81 -17.17 -9.29
CA ARG A 133 1.60 -17.72 -10.40
C ARG A 133 2.76 -16.80 -10.77
N ASP A 134 3.96 -17.37 -10.79
CA ASP A 134 5.13 -16.72 -11.37
C ASP A 134 5.12 -16.87 -12.89
N ARG A 135 4.45 -15.95 -13.58
CA ARG A 135 4.65 -15.80 -15.02
C ARG A 135 5.40 -14.51 -15.27
N GLN A 136 6.69 -14.65 -15.62
CA GLN A 136 7.48 -13.61 -16.28
C GLN A 136 6.78 -13.25 -17.60
N ASN A 137 5.81 -12.34 -17.52
CA ASN A 137 4.95 -11.95 -18.62
C ASN A 137 5.09 -10.45 -18.88
N GLU A 138 4.98 -10.07 -20.14
CA GLU A 138 5.07 -8.72 -20.72
C GLU A 138 4.19 -7.65 -20.03
N HIS A 139 3.19 -8.07 -19.23
CA HIS A 139 2.26 -7.19 -18.52
C HIS A 139 2.60 -6.99 -17.02
N ARG A 140 3.82 -7.27 -16.59
CA ARG A 140 4.22 -7.12 -15.18
C ARG A 140 4.32 -5.65 -14.79
N TRP A 141 4.98 -4.81 -15.59
CA TRP A 141 5.14 -3.38 -15.25
C TRP A 141 3.83 -2.60 -15.15
N PRO A 142 2.87 -2.71 -16.09
CA PRO A 142 1.58 -2.02 -15.93
C PRO A 142 0.83 -2.48 -14.67
N THR A 143 1.02 -3.74 -14.26
CA THR A 143 0.41 -4.24 -13.02
C THR A 143 1.09 -3.61 -11.80
N LEU A 144 2.42 -3.56 -11.78
CA LEU A 144 3.20 -2.97 -10.69
C LEU A 144 2.94 -1.47 -10.56
N SER A 145 2.84 -0.72 -11.66
CA SER A 145 2.54 0.71 -11.62
C SER A 145 1.17 1.00 -11.00
N LYS A 146 0.19 0.14 -11.27
CA LYS A 146 -1.16 0.23 -10.70
C LYS A 146 -1.20 -0.11 -9.21
N LEU A 147 -0.28 -0.97 -8.72
CA LEU A 147 -0.22 -1.40 -7.33
C LEU A 147 0.67 -0.51 -6.45
N ALA A 148 1.65 0.20 -7.03
CA ALA A 148 2.58 1.05 -6.30
C ALA A 148 1.85 2.11 -5.45
N GLY A 149 0.92 2.84 -6.07
CA GLY A 149 0.11 3.87 -5.41
C GLY A 149 -0.60 3.38 -4.14
N PRO A 150 -1.48 2.36 -4.23
CA PRO A 150 -2.16 1.78 -3.06
C PRO A 150 -1.23 1.17 -2.03
N LEU A 151 -0.04 0.71 -2.41
CA LEU A 151 0.95 0.22 -1.45
C LEU A 151 1.64 1.37 -0.69
N GLY A 152 1.55 2.61 -1.18
CA GLY A 152 2.30 3.76 -0.66
C GLY A 152 3.76 3.73 -1.09
N TRP A 153 4.06 2.98 -2.14
CA TRP A 153 5.40 2.80 -2.70
C TRP A 153 5.55 3.64 -3.97
N LYS A 154 6.76 4.12 -4.24
CA LYS A 154 7.09 4.61 -5.58
C LYS A 154 7.19 3.42 -6.52
N PHE A 155 6.76 3.60 -7.77
CA PHE A 155 6.83 2.53 -8.77
C PHE A 155 8.26 2.00 -8.96
N GLN A 156 9.27 2.88 -8.96
CA GLN A 156 10.69 2.52 -9.12
C GLN A 156 11.19 1.58 -8.01
N ASP A 157 10.82 1.83 -6.76
CA ASP A 157 11.21 0.97 -5.65
C ASP A 157 10.55 -0.41 -5.77
N LEU A 158 9.29 -0.44 -6.21
CA LEU A 158 8.55 -1.69 -6.38
C LEU A 158 9.09 -2.56 -7.53
N ILE A 159 9.56 -1.97 -8.64
CA ILE A 159 10.20 -2.73 -9.73
C ILE A 159 11.56 -3.30 -9.31
N VAL A 160 12.34 -2.56 -8.51
CA VAL A 160 13.62 -3.06 -7.95
C VAL A 160 13.37 -4.27 -7.05
N VAL A 161 12.39 -4.18 -6.15
CA VAL A 161 11.98 -5.31 -5.30
C VAL A 161 11.45 -6.49 -6.12
N ALA A 162 10.81 -6.22 -7.26
CA ALA A 162 10.34 -7.26 -8.18
C ALA A 162 11.45 -7.96 -8.98
N GLY A 163 12.69 -7.46 -8.91
CA GLY A 163 13.81 -7.93 -9.72
C GLY A 163 13.65 -7.56 -11.20
N GLU A 164 12.87 -6.51 -11.50
CA GLU A 164 12.62 -6.04 -12.86
C GLU A 164 13.69 -5.01 -13.27
N PRO A 165 14.09 -4.97 -14.56
CA PRO A 165 15.05 -3.97 -15.01
C PRO A 165 14.43 -2.57 -14.90
N LEU A 166 15.26 -1.60 -14.50
CA LEU A 166 14.89 -0.19 -14.49
C LEU A 166 14.50 0.26 -15.89
N THR A 167 13.52 1.14 -15.98
CA THR A 167 12.98 1.61 -17.26
C THR A 167 12.70 3.10 -17.22
N ASP A 168 12.96 3.74 -18.36
CA ASP A 168 12.63 5.15 -18.59
C ASP A 168 11.20 5.34 -19.13
N ARG A 169 10.40 4.27 -19.18
CA ARG A 169 9.02 4.35 -19.69
C ARG A 169 8.16 5.29 -18.83
N PRO A 170 7.20 6.01 -19.44
CA PRO A 170 6.32 6.92 -18.72
C PRO A 170 5.56 6.18 -17.62
N ARG A 171 5.23 6.87 -16.52
CA ARG A 171 4.54 6.31 -15.36
C ARG A 171 3.05 6.10 -15.68
N TRP A 172 2.54 4.89 -15.44
CA TRP A 172 1.11 4.54 -15.61
C TRP A 172 0.47 4.34 -14.23
N GLU A 173 0.82 5.20 -13.28
CA GLU A 173 0.30 5.12 -11.92
C GLU A 173 -1.16 5.62 -11.93
N MET A 174 -2.10 4.70 -11.67
CA MET A 174 -3.54 5.02 -11.53
C MET A 174 -3.87 5.71 -10.20
N HIS A 175 -2.95 5.67 -9.25
CA HIS A 175 -3.02 6.39 -7.99
C HIS A 175 -1.60 6.82 -7.64
N CYS A 176 -1.43 8.04 -7.16
CA CYS A 176 -0.16 8.46 -6.58
C CYS A 176 0.09 7.70 -5.26
N HIS A 177 1.35 7.61 -4.83
CA HIS A 177 1.71 6.94 -3.57
C HIS A 177 1.07 7.60 -2.33
N HIS A 178 0.63 8.86 -2.41
CA HIS A 178 -0.10 9.55 -1.35
C HIS A 178 -1.41 8.84 -0.96
N VAL A 179 -2.10 8.19 -1.90
CA VAL A 179 -3.27 7.36 -1.59
C VAL A 179 -2.87 6.23 -0.64
N GLY A 180 -1.76 5.56 -0.93
CA GLY A 180 -1.21 4.53 -0.05
C GLY A 180 -0.74 5.07 1.30
N GLN A 181 -0.26 6.32 1.37
CA GLN A 181 0.11 6.96 2.64
C GLN A 181 -1.10 7.10 3.59
N ILE A 182 -2.32 7.27 3.06
CA ILE A 182 -3.55 7.24 3.86
C ILE A 182 -3.82 5.83 4.37
N TYR A 183 -3.66 4.81 3.53
CA TYR A 183 -3.85 3.41 3.96
C TYR A 183 -2.81 2.99 5.00
N VAL A 184 -1.58 3.46 4.87
CA VAL A 184 -0.51 3.28 5.85
C VAL A 184 -0.89 3.94 7.19
N ALA A 185 -1.36 5.19 7.17
CA ALA A 185 -1.83 5.86 8.38
C ALA A 185 -3.01 5.13 9.03
N ALA A 186 -3.82 4.42 8.23
CA ALA A 186 -4.95 3.64 8.70
C ALA A 186 -4.59 2.23 9.22
N ILE A 187 -3.33 1.77 9.15
CA ILE A 187 -2.89 0.46 9.65
C ILE A 187 -3.26 0.18 11.13
N PRO A 188 -3.25 1.14 12.08
CA PRO A 188 -3.62 0.84 13.46
C PRO A 188 -5.13 0.87 13.73
N LEU A 189 -5.96 1.32 12.79
CA LEU A 189 -7.39 1.60 13.05
C LEU A 189 -8.25 0.34 13.22
N THR A 190 -9.23 0.37 14.11
CA THR A 190 -10.30 -0.66 14.18
C THR A 190 -11.37 -0.44 13.10
N THR A 191 -12.33 -1.36 13.00
CA THR A 191 -13.50 -1.20 12.11
C THR A 191 -14.27 0.10 12.40
N GLU A 192 -14.54 0.41 13.66
CA GLU A 192 -15.28 1.61 14.08
C GLU A 192 -14.54 2.89 13.71
N GLN A 193 -13.21 2.87 13.83
CA GLN A 193 -12.36 3.99 13.47
C GLN A 193 -12.24 4.16 11.96
N LEU A 194 -12.22 3.07 11.19
CA LEU A 194 -12.34 3.13 9.74
C LEU A 194 -13.69 3.73 9.30
N ILE A 195 -14.79 3.40 9.98
CA ILE A 195 -16.10 4.03 9.74
C ILE A 195 -16.04 5.54 10.01
N ALA A 196 -15.35 5.98 11.06
CA ALA A 196 -15.14 7.40 11.32
C ALA A 196 -14.31 8.07 10.21
N ALA A 197 -13.23 7.44 9.77
CA ALA A 197 -12.39 7.92 8.67
C ALA A 197 -13.13 7.96 7.32
N ILE A 198 -14.03 7.01 7.05
CA ILE A 198 -14.93 7.02 5.89
C ILE A 198 -15.80 8.28 5.88
N LYS A 199 -16.46 8.57 7.01
CA LYS A 199 -17.32 9.75 7.15
C LYS A 199 -16.54 11.04 6.95
N GLU A 200 -15.31 11.09 7.46
CA GLU A 200 -14.44 12.24 7.27
C GLU A 200 -13.98 12.38 5.81
N ALA A 201 -13.64 11.29 5.13
CA ALA A 201 -13.32 11.31 3.70
C ALA A 201 -14.50 11.82 2.86
N ASP A 202 -15.72 11.40 3.18
CA ASP A 202 -16.94 11.89 2.53
C ASP A 202 -17.16 13.39 2.77
N ARG A 203 -16.96 13.84 4.02
CA ARG A 203 -17.06 15.26 4.38
C ARG A 203 -16.04 16.11 3.65
N LEU A 204 -14.77 15.66 3.58
CA LEU A 204 -13.66 16.38 2.97
C LEU A 204 -13.78 16.45 1.44
N SER A 205 -14.10 15.32 0.81
CA SER A 205 -14.33 15.27 -0.64
C SER A 205 -15.63 15.98 -1.07
N GLY A 206 -16.48 16.33 -0.09
CA GLY A 206 -17.75 17.01 -0.31
C GLY A 206 -18.77 16.19 -1.10
N ARG A 207 -18.56 14.87 -1.24
CA ARG A 207 -19.28 13.99 -2.17
C ARG A 207 -20.78 13.92 -1.88
N PRO A 208 -21.65 14.44 -2.77
CA PRO A 208 -22.99 13.89 -2.98
C PRO A 208 -22.89 12.85 -4.11
N ASP A 209 -23.50 11.67 -4.02
CA ASP A 209 -23.39 10.60 -5.04
C ASP A 209 -23.98 10.98 -6.43
N GLN A 210 -23.41 11.94 -7.16
CA GLN A 210 -23.92 12.47 -8.44
C GLN A 210 -22.85 12.60 -9.55
N GLY A 211 -21.80 11.78 -9.57
CA GLY A 211 -20.81 11.82 -10.65
C GLY A 211 -20.04 10.53 -10.85
N ALA A 212 -19.60 10.28 -12.09
CA ALA A 212 -18.70 9.18 -12.42
C ALA A 212 -17.38 9.32 -11.63
N TRP A 213 -16.95 8.22 -11.00
CA TRP A 213 -15.65 8.13 -10.31
C TRP A 213 -14.50 8.61 -11.23
N ARG A 214 -13.61 9.45 -10.68
CA ARG A 214 -12.37 9.88 -11.33
C ARG A 214 -11.20 9.51 -10.42
N PRO A 215 -10.21 8.71 -10.88
CA PRO A 215 -9.06 8.38 -10.07
C PRO A 215 -8.25 9.64 -9.75
N ALA A 216 -7.64 9.68 -8.57
CA ALA A 216 -6.82 10.82 -8.15
C ALA A 216 -5.65 11.11 -9.14
N SER A 217 -5.15 10.11 -9.86
CA SER A 217 -4.13 10.30 -10.89
C SER A 217 -4.65 10.82 -12.24
N GLU A 218 -5.93 10.68 -12.56
CA GLU A 218 -6.49 11.19 -13.82
C GLU A 218 -7.12 12.58 -13.63
N GLY A 219 -7.62 12.87 -12.42
CA GLY A 219 -8.18 14.18 -12.07
C GLY A 219 -7.15 15.18 -11.52
N PHE A 220 -6.13 14.71 -10.79
CA PHE A 220 -5.24 15.58 -10.00
C PHE A 220 -3.74 15.27 -10.19
N ALA A 221 -3.34 14.48 -11.21
CA ALA A 221 -1.91 14.20 -11.43
C ALA A 221 -1.09 15.47 -11.64
N ALA A 222 -1.59 16.44 -12.40
CA ALA A 222 -0.91 17.72 -12.61
C ALA A 222 -0.68 18.50 -11.30
N GLU A 223 -1.47 18.23 -10.26
CA GLU A 223 -1.43 18.89 -8.95
C GLU A 223 -0.72 18.02 -7.89
N CYS A 224 -0.13 16.89 -8.29
CA CYS A 224 0.59 16.03 -7.37
C CYS A 224 1.85 16.74 -6.84
N PRO A 225 2.05 16.81 -5.50
CA PRO A 225 3.24 17.40 -4.91
C PRO A 225 4.55 16.79 -5.41
N ASP A 226 4.59 15.49 -5.74
CA ASP A 226 5.82 14.84 -6.24
C ASP A 226 6.16 15.15 -7.70
N LEU A 227 5.18 15.66 -8.47
CA LEU A 227 5.38 16.08 -9.85
C LEU A 227 5.68 17.57 -9.95
N THR A 228 5.39 18.34 -8.89
CA THR A 228 5.61 19.78 -8.78
C THR A 228 6.81 20.15 -7.90
N SER A 229 7.25 19.23 -7.04
CA SER A 229 8.50 19.37 -6.29
C SER A 229 9.66 18.89 -7.15
N PRO A 230 10.77 19.66 -7.28
CA PRO A 230 11.92 19.25 -8.08
C PRO A 230 12.59 18.05 -7.43
N ASP A 231 12.25 16.86 -7.90
CA ASP A 231 13.02 15.66 -7.61
C ASP A 231 14.38 15.80 -8.33
N PRO A 232 15.53 15.84 -7.61
CA PRO A 232 16.84 16.02 -8.24
C PRO A 232 17.21 14.88 -9.19
N LEU A 233 16.41 13.80 -9.24
CA LEU A 233 16.57 12.66 -10.14
C LEU A 233 15.44 12.52 -11.17
N GLN A 234 14.48 13.46 -11.25
CA GLN A 234 13.54 13.44 -12.37
C GLN A 234 14.18 14.03 -13.63
N PRO A 235 14.25 13.27 -14.74
CA PRO A 235 14.52 13.88 -16.01
C PRO A 235 13.32 14.78 -16.38
N GLN A 236 13.62 16.03 -16.71
CA GLN A 236 12.64 17.04 -17.12
C GLN A 236 12.01 16.62 -18.45
N PHE A 237 10.84 15.97 -18.43
CA PHE A 237 10.17 15.51 -19.65
C PHE A 237 8.78 16.09 -19.90
N PHE A 238 8.39 17.13 -19.18
CA PHE A 238 7.24 17.95 -19.57
C PHE A 238 7.58 19.44 -19.50
N ARG A 239 8.00 19.97 -20.65
CA ARG A 239 7.71 21.35 -21.07
C ARG A 239 6.81 21.27 -22.30
#